data_AF-A0A7W3MWT5-F1
#
_entry.id   AF-A0A7W3MWT5-F1
#
_cell.length_a   1.000
_cell.length_b   1.000
_cell.length_c   1.000
_cell.angle_alpha   90.00
_cell.angle_beta   90.00
_cell.angle_gamma   90.00
#
_symmetry.space_group_name_H-M   'P 1'
#
loop_
_entity.id
_entity.type
_entity.pdbx_description
1 polymer ?
#
loop_
_entity_poly.entity_id
_entity_poly.type
_entity_poly.pdbx_seq_one_letter_code
_entity_poly.pdbx_strand_id
1 'polypeptide(L)'
;MTDVDWLTRMVGWLRDEAGMRTASVVAAAEGVRARLDASLSGGNRRLVDAALRRADEPGELIAHWHARYGRALPQPVKRGIADAVRRLYDERSLIKYDAGAFRFGDVLELTHPVPVTARQGDLFRHAIDRRHGRDRQIPGSLEILRARAGLLALPVAERRALLDRPNAPQVLAAAGMT
;
A
#
# COMPACT_ATOMS: atom_id res chain seq x y z
N MET A 1 9.48 24.34 -9.23
CA MET A 1 8.89 23.89 -10.52
C MET A 1 7.45 24.33 -10.59
N THR A 2 7.16 25.26 -11.50
CA THR A 2 5.89 26.00 -11.57
C THR A 2 4.78 25.20 -12.25
N ASP A 3 5.09 24.43 -13.31
CA ASP A 3 4.12 23.57 -14.01
C ASP A 3 3.97 22.20 -13.32
N VAL A 4 2.95 22.08 -12.47
CA VAL A 4 2.65 20.82 -11.76
C VAL A 4 2.02 19.78 -12.66
N ASP A 5 1.31 20.19 -13.70
CA ASP A 5 0.60 19.27 -14.57
C ASP A 5 1.59 18.58 -15.51
N TRP A 6 2.59 19.31 -16.02
CA TRP A 6 3.74 18.71 -16.70
C TRP A 6 4.49 17.72 -15.80
N LEU A 7 4.84 18.10 -14.56
CA LEU A 7 5.54 17.18 -13.66
C LEU A 7 4.70 15.93 -13.40
N THR A 8 3.39 16.09 -13.17
CA THR A 8 2.49 14.96 -12.91
C THR A 8 2.47 14.00 -14.10
N ARG A 9 2.41 14.52 -15.34
CA ARG A 9 2.50 13.69 -16.54
C ARG A 9 3.86 13.00 -16.67
N MET A 10 4.95 13.70 -16.39
CA MET A 10 6.31 13.12 -16.41
C MET A 10 6.45 11.99 -15.38
N VAL A 11 5.95 12.18 -14.15
CA VAL A 11 5.97 11.15 -13.11
C VAL A 11 5.13 9.94 -13.51
N GLY A 12 3.96 10.17 -14.11
CA GLY A 12 3.13 9.12 -14.69
C GLY A 12 3.86 8.36 -15.79
N TRP A 13 4.52 9.06 -16.72
CA TRP A 13 5.31 8.46 -17.78
C TRP A 13 6.48 7.62 -17.23
N LEU A 14 7.25 8.16 -16.28
CA LEU A 14 8.31 7.41 -15.59
C LEU A 14 7.77 6.11 -14.99
N ARG A 15 6.55 6.19 -14.46
CA ARG A 15 5.94 5.09 -13.72
C ARG A 15 5.41 4.00 -14.63
N ASP A 16 4.64 4.40 -15.63
CA ASP A 16 3.78 3.51 -16.40
C ASP A 16 4.45 3.11 -17.73
N GLU A 17 5.31 3.96 -18.31
CA GLU A 17 5.96 3.71 -19.62
C GLU A 17 7.46 3.38 -19.48
N ALA A 18 8.21 4.16 -18.71
CA ALA A 18 9.65 3.94 -18.55
C ALA A 18 10.02 2.84 -17.54
N GLY A 19 9.04 2.34 -16.77
CA GLY A 19 9.25 1.32 -15.74
C GLY A 19 10.13 1.77 -14.55
N MET A 20 10.36 3.07 -14.39
CA MET A 20 11.28 3.64 -13.39
C MET A 20 10.61 3.85 -12.03
N ARG A 21 10.23 2.76 -11.36
CA ARG A 21 9.50 2.78 -10.08
C ARG A 21 10.07 3.76 -9.05
N THR A 22 11.34 3.60 -8.67
CA THR A 22 11.93 4.37 -7.58
C THR A 22 12.10 5.83 -7.98
N ALA A 23 12.45 6.08 -9.24
CA ALA A 23 12.58 7.42 -9.77
C ALA A 23 11.24 8.17 -9.71
N SER A 24 10.11 7.52 -10.03
CA SER A 24 8.78 8.14 -9.93
C SER A 24 8.44 8.56 -8.50
N VAL A 25 8.70 7.69 -7.50
CA VAL A 25 8.43 7.97 -6.09
C VAL A 25 9.28 9.14 -5.58
N VAL A 26 10.59 9.10 -5.86
CA VAL A 26 11.53 10.17 -5.48
C VAL A 26 11.17 11.49 -6.18
N ALA A 27 10.91 11.46 -7.50
CA ALA A 27 10.55 12.65 -8.26
C ALA A 27 9.25 13.31 -7.75
N ALA A 28 8.26 12.53 -7.35
CA ALA A 28 7.05 13.07 -6.73
C ALA A 28 7.33 13.69 -5.36
N ALA A 29 8.12 13.03 -4.50
CA ALA A 29 8.47 13.55 -3.18
C ALA A 29 9.28 14.86 -3.27
N GLU A 30 10.36 14.87 -4.05
CA GLU A 30 11.21 16.05 -4.28
C GLU A 30 10.41 17.16 -4.99
N GLY A 31 9.56 16.80 -5.95
CA GLY A 31 8.68 17.72 -6.66
C GLY A 31 7.69 18.43 -5.75
N VAL A 32 7.02 17.69 -4.86
CA VAL A 32 6.13 18.29 -3.84
C VAL A 32 6.93 19.15 -2.87
N ARG A 33 8.09 18.69 -2.41
CA ARG A 33 8.94 19.46 -1.49
C ARG A 33 9.31 20.83 -2.08
N ALA A 34 9.88 20.83 -3.30
CA ALA A 34 10.29 22.05 -3.97
C ALA A 34 9.13 23.01 -4.23
N ARG A 35 7.91 22.48 -4.45
CA ARG A 35 6.70 23.30 -4.60
C ARG A 35 6.27 23.92 -3.27
N LEU A 36 6.30 23.16 -2.18
CA LEU A 36 5.95 23.67 -0.86
C LEU A 36 6.96 24.72 -0.37
N ASP A 37 8.25 24.52 -0.60
CA ASP A 37 9.29 25.51 -0.28
C ASP A 37 9.09 26.82 -1.08
N ALA A 38 8.53 26.73 -2.29
CA ALA A 38 8.15 27.88 -3.11
C ALA A 38 6.74 28.43 -2.80
N SER A 39 6.11 28.01 -1.70
CA SER A 39 4.73 28.37 -1.33
C SER A 39 3.67 28.07 -2.41
N LEU A 40 3.92 27.09 -3.28
CA LEU A 40 2.99 26.69 -4.33
C LEU A 40 1.99 25.66 -3.81
N SER A 41 0.70 26.00 -3.94
CA SER A 41 -0.42 25.11 -3.66
C SER A 41 -1.00 24.50 -4.95
N GLY A 42 -1.95 23.58 -4.80
CA GLY A 42 -2.57 22.89 -5.94
C GLY A 42 -1.68 21.81 -6.58
N GLY A 43 -2.31 20.74 -7.06
CA GLY A 43 -1.66 19.65 -7.81
C GLY A 43 -0.79 18.68 -6.99
N ASN A 44 -0.22 19.09 -5.85
CA ASN A 44 0.71 18.26 -5.04
C ASN A 44 0.14 16.88 -4.65
N ARG A 45 -1.15 16.81 -4.32
CA ARG A 45 -1.84 15.54 -4.02
C ARG A 45 -1.88 14.59 -5.23
N ARG A 46 -2.22 15.13 -6.41
CA ARG A 46 -2.29 14.36 -7.66
C ARG A 46 -0.91 13.87 -8.09
N LEU A 47 0.11 14.70 -7.90
CA LEU A 47 1.50 14.35 -8.17
C LEU A 47 1.96 13.14 -7.35
N VAL A 48 1.62 13.09 -6.07
CA VAL A 48 1.92 11.93 -5.21
C VAL A 48 1.17 10.70 -5.67
N ASP A 49 -0.14 10.80 -5.90
CA ASP A 49 -0.95 9.64 -6.33
C ASP A 49 -0.50 9.08 -7.69
N ALA A 50 -0.04 9.93 -8.62
CA ALA A 50 0.48 9.53 -9.93
C ALA A 50 1.72 8.63 -9.83
N ALA A 51 2.54 8.75 -8.78
CA ALA A 51 3.74 7.93 -8.60
C ALA A 51 3.46 6.52 -8.07
N LEU A 52 2.31 6.31 -7.40
CA LEU A 52 2.05 5.13 -6.58
C LEU A 52 1.16 4.12 -7.32
N ARG A 53 1.74 2.97 -7.70
CA ARG A 53 1.03 1.84 -8.35
C ARG A 53 1.21 0.49 -7.66
N ARG A 54 2.14 0.33 -6.73
CA ARG A 54 2.27 -0.89 -5.90
C ARG A 54 2.05 -0.56 -4.43
N ALA A 55 1.51 -1.54 -3.70
CA ALA A 55 1.02 -1.31 -2.34
C ALA A 55 2.12 -1.14 -1.27
N ASP A 56 3.38 -1.42 -1.60
CA ASP A 56 4.55 -1.11 -0.76
C ASP A 56 5.02 0.35 -0.91
N GLU A 57 4.73 1.00 -2.04
CA GLU A 57 5.24 2.35 -2.37
C GLU A 57 4.72 3.47 -1.46
N PRO A 58 3.49 3.43 -0.92
CA PRO A 58 3.07 4.30 0.17
C PRO A 58 4.08 4.34 1.34
N GLY A 59 4.57 3.17 1.77
CA GLY A 59 5.56 3.05 2.84
C GLY A 59 6.94 3.56 2.41
N GLU A 60 7.36 3.28 1.18
CA GLU A 60 8.62 3.77 0.61
C GLU A 60 8.66 5.30 0.51
N LEU A 61 7.56 5.93 0.09
CA LEU A 61 7.48 7.39 0.00
C LEU A 61 7.58 8.02 1.39
N ILE A 62 6.89 7.45 2.39
CA ILE A 62 7.00 7.91 3.79
C ILE A 62 8.43 7.75 4.30
N ALA A 63 9.08 6.62 4.01
CA ALA A 63 10.46 6.36 4.42
C ALA A 63 11.43 7.38 3.81
N HIS A 64 11.33 7.63 2.50
CA HIS A 64 12.12 8.64 1.80
C HIS A 64 11.91 10.02 2.43
N TRP A 65 10.65 10.41 2.64
CA TRP A 65 10.31 11.70 3.23
C TRP A 65 10.90 11.86 4.64
N HIS A 66 10.74 10.83 5.49
CA HIS A 66 11.27 10.83 6.85
C HIS A 66 12.79 10.95 6.87
N ALA A 67 13.47 10.20 6.01
CA ALA A 67 14.93 10.23 5.91
C ALA A 67 15.44 11.59 5.43
N ARG A 68 14.74 12.24 4.50
CA ARG A 68 15.24 13.46 3.84
C ARG A 68 14.78 14.77 4.48
N TYR A 69 13.57 14.79 5.05
CA TYR A 69 12.88 16.01 5.50
C TYR A 69 12.32 15.93 6.91
N GLY A 70 12.45 14.78 7.60
CA GLY A 70 11.95 14.57 8.95
C GLY A 70 10.49 14.08 9.02
N ARG A 71 9.99 13.94 10.24
CA ARG A 71 8.72 13.24 10.54
C ARG A 71 7.45 13.98 10.09
N ALA A 72 7.53 15.29 9.88
CA ALA A 72 6.38 16.09 9.50
C ALA A 72 6.01 15.81 8.02
N LEU A 73 4.95 15.03 7.82
CA LEU A 73 4.34 14.81 6.51
C LEU A 73 3.35 15.94 6.19
N PRO A 74 3.58 16.75 5.13
CA PRO A 74 2.64 17.77 4.71
C PRO A 74 1.29 17.19 4.31
N GLN A 75 0.23 17.96 4.52
CA GLN A 75 -1.14 17.56 4.21
C GLN A 75 -1.36 17.05 2.76
N PRO A 76 -0.83 17.67 1.69
CA PRO A 76 -0.99 17.12 0.35
C PRO A 76 -0.30 15.76 0.16
N VAL A 77 0.81 15.50 0.85
CA VAL A 77 1.51 14.21 0.82
C VAL A 77 0.66 13.13 1.49
N LYS A 78 0.16 13.40 2.71
CA LYS A 78 -0.75 12.48 3.42
C LYS A 78 -1.97 12.12 2.56
N ARG A 79 -2.60 13.13 1.95
CA ARG A 79 -3.79 12.92 1.12
C ARG A 79 -3.49 12.15 -0.17
N GLY A 80 -2.34 12.37 -0.80
CA GLY A 80 -1.94 11.63 -2.00
C GLY A 80 -1.64 10.17 -1.69
N ILE A 81 -0.95 9.90 -0.57
CA ILE A 81 -0.74 8.54 -0.09
C ILE A 81 -2.08 7.87 0.26
N ALA A 82 -2.98 8.58 0.94
CA ALA A 82 -4.30 8.06 1.30
C ALA A 82 -5.13 7.64 0.08
N ASP A 83 -5.04 8.37 -1.03
CA ASP A 83 -5.70 8.01 -2.30
C ASP A 83 -5.12 6.72 -2.88
N ALA A 84 -3.79 6.60 -2.89
CA ALA A 84 -3.13 5.38 -3.33
C ALA A 84 -3.49 4.19 -2.43
N VAL A 85 -3.55 4.36 -1.11
CA VAL A 85 -3.96 3.32 -0.16
C VAL A 85 -5.38 2.83 -0.48
N ARG A 86 -6.33 3.74 -0.71
CA ARG A 86 -7.72 3.37 -1.08
C ARG A 86 -7.80 2.50 -2.34
N ARG A 87 -6.86 2.69 -3.27
CA ARG A 87 -6.79 1.97 -4.55
C ARG A 87 -5.97 0.67 -4.48
N LEU A 88 -4.93 0.63 -3.66
CA LEU A 88 -3.91 -0.43 -3.67
C LEU A 88 -4.01 -1.42 -2.52
N TYR A 89 -4.71 -1.07 -1.43
CA TYR A 89 -4.79 -1.93 -0.26
C TYR A 89 -6.01 -2.86 -0.36
N ASP A 90 -5.69 -4.15 -0.52
CA ASP A 90 -6.61 -5.27 -0.52
C ASP A 90 -5.95 -6.45 0.24
N GLU A 91 -6.66 -7.58 0.37
CA GLU A 91 -6.14 -8.74 1.11
C GLU A 91 -4.89 -9.34 0.46
N ARG A 92 -4.81 -9.37 -0.87
CA ARG A 92 -3.68 -9.93 -1.61
C ARG A 92 -2.45 -9.04 -1.48
N SER A 93 -2.65 -7.73 -1.55
CA SER A 93 -1.57 -6.77 -1.40
C SER A 93 -1.05 -6.74 0.04
N LEU A 94 -1.91 -6.89 1.05
CA LEU A 94 -1.48 -7.07 2.43
C LEU A 94 -0.61 -8.34 2.60
N ILE A 95 -1.03 -9.48 2.02
CA ILE A 95 -0.24 -10.72 2.06
C ILE A 95 1.15 -10.52 1.45
N LYS A 96 1.21 -9.82 0.30
CA LYS A 96 2.43 -9.73 -0.51
C LYS A 96 3.38 -8.61 -0.07
N TYR A 97 2.86 -7.48 0.39
CA TYR A 97 3.64 -6.23 0.52
C TYR A 97 3.70 -5.67 1.94
N ASP A 98 3.05 -6.29 2.94
CA ASP A 98 3.08 -5.83 4.34
C ASP A 98 4.42 -6.15 5.05
N ALA A 99 5.49 -5.52 4.58
CA ALA A 99 6.86 -5.69 5.04
C ALA A 99 7.64 -4.36 4.95
N GLY A 100 8.90 -4.37 5.41
CA GLY A 100 9.78 -3.20 5.34
C GLY A 100 9.64 -2.24 6.53
N ALA A 101 10.22 -1.04 6.38
CA ALA A 101 10.32 -0.05 7.46
C ALA A 101 8.97 0.58 7.85
N PHE A 102 8.09 0.79 6.87
CA PHE A 102 6.71 1.24 7.08
C PHE A 102 5.78 0.18 6.52
N ARG A 103 5.10 -0.53 7.42
CA ARG A 103 4.11 -1.55 7.11
C ARG A 103 2.74 -0.94 6.88
N PHE A 104 1.77 -1.73 6.44
CA PHE A 104 0.44 -1.20 6.08
C PHE A 104 -0.20 -0.46 7.25
N GLY A 105 -0.11 -1.03 8.47
CA GLY A 105 -0.61 -0.38 9.69
C GLY A 105 0.02 1.01 9.93
N ASP A 106 1.33 1.14 9.76
CA ASP A 106 2.03 2.43 9.94
C ASP A 106 1.55 3.47 8.92
N VAL A 107 1.39 3.07 7.65
CA VAL A 107 0.89 3.95 6.58
C VAL A 107 -0.54 4.42 6.89
N LEU A 108 -1.40 3.50 7.36
CA LEU A 108 -2.79 3.81 7.70
C LEU A 108 -2.87 4.80 8.87
N GLU A 109 -2.06 4.61 9.90
CA GLU A 109 -1.99 5.51 11.07
C GLU A 109 -1.43 6.89 10.73
N LEU A 110 -0.52 7.00 9.75
CA LEU A 110 0.05 8.30 9.36
C LEU A 110 -0.83 9.11 8.41
N THR A 111 -1.66 8.43 7.61
CA THR A 111 -2.38 9.06 6.47
C THR A 111 -3.90 9.08 6.64
N HIS A 112 -4.45 8.29 7.56
CA HIS A 112 -5.88 8.22 7.89
C HIS A 112 -6.81 8.16 6.66
N PRO A 113 -6.60 7.22 5.74
CA PRO A 113 -7.48 7.08 4.58
C PRO A 113 -8.88 6.64 5.02
N VAL A 114 -9.90 7.26 4.43
CA VAL A 114 -11.29 6.83 4.60
C VAL A 114 -11.53 5.61 3.69
N PRO A 115 -11.94 4.45 4.23
CA PRO A 115 -12.19 3.26 3.42
C PRO A 115 -13.37 3.49 2.47
N VAL A 116 -13.30 2.85 1.29
CA VAL A 116 -14.33 2.93 0.25
C VAL A 116 -15.51 1.99 0.55
N THR A 117 -15.24 0.88 1.25
CA THR A 117 -16.25 -0.13 1.60
C THR A 117 -16.07 -0.59 3.05
N ALA A 118 -17.12 -1.19 3.63
CA ALA A 118 -17.05 -1.80 4.96
C ALA A 118 -15.94 -2.88 5.04
N ARG A 119 -15.82 -3.73 4.00
CA ARG A 119 -14.75 -4.73 3.88
C ARG A 119 -13.35 -4.11 3.88
N GLN A 120 -13.15 -2.99 3.19
CA GLN A 120 -11.87 -2.28 3.23
C GLN A 120 -11.62 -1.65 4.61
N GLY A 121 -12.67 -1.19 5.30
CA GLY A 121 -12.57 -0.76 6.69
C GLY A 121 -12.10 -1.87 7.64
N ASP A 122 -12.62 -3.09 7.46
CA ASP A 122 -12.15 -4.27 8.20
C ASP A 122 -10.71 -4.63 7.89
N LEU A 123 -10.30 -4.53 6.61
CA LEU A 123 -8.92 -4.74 6.20
C LEU A 123 -7.98 -3.73 6.88
N PHE A 124 -8.34 -2.44 6.88
CA PHE A 124 -7.51 -1.39 7.50
C PHE A 124 -7.36 -1.63 9.00
N ARG A 125 -8.46 -1.94 9.69
CA ARG A 125 -8.45 -2.29 11.11
C ARG A 125 -7.57 -3.53 11.38
N HIS A 126 -7.71 -4.57 10.57
CA HIS A 126 -6.92 -5.79 10.68
C HIS A 126 -5.42 -5.53 10.47
N ALA A 127 -5.04 -4.71 9.49
CA ALA A 127 -3.65 -4.35 9.23
C ALA A 127 -3.03 -3.56 10.40
N ILE A 128 -3.77 -2.63 11.02
CA ILE A 128 -3.34 -1.89 12.21
C ILE A 128 -3.20 -2.86 13.40
N ASP A 129 -4.19 -3.71 13.65
CA ASP A 129 -4.14 -4.66 14.76
C ASP A 129 -2.96 -5.64 14.62
N ARG A 130 -2.72 -6.14 13.40
CA ARG A 130 -1.55 -6.98 13.06
C ARG A 130 -0.23 -6.24 13.29
N ARG A 131 -0.15 -4.95 12.96
CA ARG A 131 1.05 -4.12 13.18
C ARG A 131 1.39 -4.01 14.67
N HIS A 132 0.37 -3.88 15.52
CA HIS A 132 0.51 -3.80 16.96
C HIS A 132 0.60 -5.15 17.68
N GLY A 133 0.68 -6.26 16.92
CA GLY A 133 0.77 -7.61 17.50
C GLY A 133 -0.47 -8.03 18.30
N ARG A 134 -1.64 -7.46 18.00
CA ARG A 134 -2.89 -7.79 18.69
C ARG A 134 -3.45 -9.09 18.14
N ASP A 135 -3.67 -10.07 19.02
CA ASP A 135 -4.26 -11.36 18.67
C ASP A 135 -5.79 -11.25 18.53
N ARG A 136 -6.22 -10.63 17.43
CA ARG A 136 -7.64 -10.51 17.07
C ARG A 136 -7.97 -11.45 15.93
N GLN A 137 -9.15 -12.06 16.03
CA GLN A 137 -9.68 -12.90 14.97
C GLN A 137 -9.75 -12.14 13.64
N ILE A 138 -9.38 -12.80 12.54
CA ILE A 138 -9.53 -12.26 11.19
C ILE A 138 -11.04 -12.06 10.91
N PRO A 139 -11.49 -10.83 10.59
CA PRO A 139 -12.89 -10.56 10.29
C PRO A 139 -13.46 -11.48 9.22
N GLY A 140 -14.74 -11.85 9.34
CA GLY A 140 -15.42 -12.75 8.39
C GLY A 140 -15.43 -12.22 6.95
N SER A 141 -15.43 -10.90 6.79
CA SER A 141 -15.38 -10.19 5.50
C SER A 141 -14.03 -10.33 4.76
N LEU A 142 -12.96 -10.77 5.45
CA LEU A 142 -11.62 -10.96 4.88
C LEU A 142 -11.39 -12.43 4.54
N GLU A 143 -12.13 -12.90 3.54
CA GLU A 143 -12.23 -14.31 3.13
C GLU A 143 -10.88 -14.89 2.71
N ILE A 144 -10.05 -14.13 1.97
CA ILE A 144 -8.75 -14.60 1.48
C ILE A 144 -7.80 -14.77 2.67
N LEU A 145 -7.78 -13.81 3.59
CA LEU A 145 -6.97 -13.89 4.80
C LEU A 145 -7.39 -15.06 5.70
N ARG A 146 -8.70 -15.31 5.83
CA ARG A 146 -9.21 -16.47 6.59
C ARG A 146 -8.84 -17.80 5.92
N ALA A 147 -9.07 -17.92 4.61
CA ALA A 147 -8.70 -19.10 3.84
C ALA A 147 -7.19 -19.37 3.93
N ARG A 148 -6.37 -18.32 3.82
CA ARG A 148 -4.92 -18.39 4.00
C ARG A 148 -4.54 -18.85 5.41
N ALA A 149 -5.13 -18.27 6.45
CA ALA A 149 -4.83 -18.67 7.83
C ALA A 149 -5.18 -20.14 8.07
N GLY A 150 -6.33 -20.61 7.57
CA GLY A 150 -6.71 -22.02 7.62
C GLY A 150 -5.71 -22.92 6.89
N LEU A 151 -5.34 -22.58 5.65
CA LEU A 151 -4.34 -23.32 4.87
C LEU A 151 -2.97 -23.38 5.57
N LEU A 152 -2.53 -22.26 6.15
CA LEU A 152 -1.25 -22.17 6.86
C LEU A 152 -1.26 -22.79 8.26
N ALA A 153 -2.43 -23.11 8.81
CA ALA A 153 -2.58 -23.84 10.07
C ALA A 153 -2.52 -25.36 9.87
N LEU A 154 -2.74 -25.87 8.65
CA LEU A 154 -2.64 -27.31 8.38
C LEU A 154 -1.25 -27.85 8.71
N PRO A 155 -1.13 -29.05 9.30
CA PRO A 155 0.15 -29.74 9.44
C PRO A 155 0.86 -29.86 8.09
N VAL A 156 2.20 -29.84 8.11
CA VAL A 156 3.01 -29.85 6.88
C VAL A 156 2.68 -31.05 5.98
N ALA A 157 2.44 -32.22 6.56
CA ALA A 157 2.06 -33.42 5.82
C ALA A 157 0.72 -33.24 5.07
N GLU A 158 -0.31 -32.71 5.74
CA GLU A 158 -1.62 -32.47 5.15
C GLU A 158 -1.58 -31.37 4.08
N ARG A 159 -0.78 -30.32 4.31
CA ARG A 159 -0.60 -29.24 3.33
C ARG A 159 0.13 -29.72 2.08
N ARG A 160 1.08 -30.66 2.20
CA ARG A 160 1.71 -31.32 1.06
C ARG A 160 0.72 -32.19 0.30
N ALA A 161 -0.01 -33.05 1.02
CA ALA A 161 -1.04 -33.91 0.43
C ALA A 161 -2.18 -33.13 -0.25
N LEU A 162 -2.39 -31.87 0.11
CA LEU A 162 -3.32 -30.97 -0.58
C LEU A 162 -2.92 -30.73 -2.03
N LEU A 163 -1.61 -30.65 -2.34
CA LEU A 163 -1.11 -30.36 -3.70
C LEU A 163 -1.47 -31.46 -4.71
N ASP A 164 -1.64 -32.69 -4.24
CA ASP A 164 -2.00 -33.85 -5.07
C ASP A 164 -3.51 -33.94 -5.34
N ARG A 165 -4.33 -33.09 -4.72
CA ARG A 165 -5.79 -33.12 -4.87
C ARG A 165 -6.20 -32.43 -6.18
N PRO A 166 -7.25 -32.93 -6.89
CA PRO A 166 -7.76 -32.28 -8.09
C PRO A 166 -8.22 -30.82 -7.88
N ASN A 167 -8.62 -30.47 -6.66
CA ASN A 167 -9.07 -29.11 -6.31
C ASN A 167 -7.97 -28.21 -5.71
N ALA A 168 -6.70 -28.63 -5.74
CA ALA A 168 -5.60 -27.85 -5.17
C ALA A 168 -5.50 -26.41 -5.73
N PRO A 169 -5.60 -26.17 -7.06
CA PRO A 169 -5.51 -24.82 -7.61
C PRO A 169 -6.57 -23.87 -7.05
N GLN A 170 -7.81 -24.34 -6.88
CA GLN A 170 -8.91 -23.54 -6.34
C GLN A 170 -8.66 -23.18 -4.88
N VAL A 171 -8.17 -24.12 -4.07
CA VAL A 171 -7.86 -23.87 -2.65
C VAL A 171 -6.70 -22.88 -2.51
N LEU A 172 -5.64 -23.04 -3.31
CA LEU A 172 -4.50 -22.12 -3.33
C LEU A 172 -4.90 -20.71 -3.78
N ALA A 173 -5.72 -20.61 -4.82
CA ALA A 173 -6.23 -19.32 -5.31
C ALA A 173 -7.10 -18.61 -4.27
N ALA A 174 -7.98 -19.35 -3.57
CA ALA A 174 -8.81 -18.81 -2.49
C ALA A 174 -7.98 -18.30 -1.30
N ALA A 175 -6.82 -18.91 -1.04
CA ALA A 175 -5.86 -18.50 -0.01
C ALA A 175 -4.84 -17.44 -0.47
N GLY A 176 -4.99 -16.91 -1.70
CA GLY A 176 -4.07 -15.92 -2.26
C GLY A 176 -2.63 -16.43 -2.40
N MET A 177 -2.45 -17.72 -2.68
CA MET A 177 -1.13 -18.35 -2.91
C MET A 177 -0.70 -18.28 -4.37
N THR A 178 -1.61 -17.95 -5.28
CA THR A 178 -1.39 -17.82 -6.72
C THR A 178 -1.95 -16.51 -7.25
#